data_AF-A0A3P8QL20-F1
#
_entry.id   AF-A0A3P8QL20-F1
#
_cell.length_a   1.000
_cell.length_b   1.000
_cell.length_c   1.000
_cell.angle_alpha   90.00
_cell.angle_beta   90.00
_cell.angle_gamma   90.00
#
_symmetry.space_group_name_H-M   'P 1'
#
loop_
_entity.id
_entity.type
_entity.pdbx_description
1 polymer ?
#
loop_
_entity_poly.entity_id
_entity_poly.type
_entity_poly.pdbx_seq_one_letter_code
_entity_poly.pdbx_strand_id
1 'polypeptide(L)'
;MDARAGSNRAVVVSVAQFDPGVSLGDRAGAQKDAKRLHGTLSRRGFEVELHSDLSGDEIYELFAKVFLIQACRGDALDDGVEVDSAGDATDCSFSLHLSVPVDTAVMYATPPGYGAFMSPLGSVFLQTFCTLLEDEAHQNLELTRLMTRLSHRVAYTFQAKGRELGGKKEMPCFLTRLTREYFLSGREPELTESTPVITEYVIKQIM
;
A
#
# COMPACT_ATOMS: atom_id res chain seq x y z
N MET A 1 -13.59 -20.58 27.01
CA MET A 1 -13.03 -21.55 26.05
C MET A 1 -13.85 -21.32 24.79
N ASP A 2 -13.43 -20.54 23.79
CA ASP A 2 -12.09 -20.34 23.24
C ASP A 2 -11.88 -18.90 22.77
N ALA A 3 -10.95 -18.19 23.41
CA ALA A 3 -10.32 -17.03 22.80
C ALA A 3 -9.17 -17.58 21.95
N ARG A 4 -9.40 -17.80 20.65
CA ARG A 4 -8.26 -17.98 19.73
C ARG A 4 -7.46 -16.68 19.79
N ALA A 5 -6.29 -16.71 20.43
CA ALA A 5 -5.27 -15.68 20.29
C ALA A 5 -5.04 -15.49 18.79
N GLY A 6 -5.53 -14.38 18.23
CA GLY A 6 -5.57 -14.18 16.80
C GLY A 6 -4.15 -14.04 16.26
N SER A 7 -3.76 -14.91 15.33
CA SER A 7 -2.56 -14.71 14.52
C SER A 7 -2.65 -13.35 13.81
N ASN A 8 -1.53 -12.63 13.69
CA ASN A 8 -1.49 -11.43 12.87
C ASN A 8 -1.61 -11.86 11.40
N ARG A 9 -2.75 -11.61 10.76
CA ARG A 9 -3.04 -12.02 9.39
C ARG A 9 -2.69 -10.90 8.41
N ALA A 10 -2.27 -11.27 7.21
CA ALA A 10 -2.09 -10.34 6.11
C ALA A 10 -2.72 -10.93 4.86
N VAL A 11 -3.64 -10.20 4.25
CA VAL A 11 -4.30 -10.60 3.02
C VAL A 11 -3.67 -9.81 1.86
N VAL A 12 -3.20 -10.53 0.86
CA VAL A 12 -2.64 -9.95 -0.36
C VAL A 12 -3.58 -10.30 -1.50
N VAL A 13 -4.23 -9.28 -2.08
CA VAL A 13 -5.19 -9.43 -3.18
C VAL A 13 -4.55 -8.93 -4.46
N SER A 14 -4.21 -9.86 -5.34
CA SER A 14 -3.67 -9.57 -6.67
C SER A 14 -4.79 -9.63 -7.70
N VAL A 15 -5.13 -8.51 -8.36
CA VAL A 15 -6.09 -8.52 -9.47
C VAL A 15 -5.33 -8.58 -10.79
N ALA A 16 -5.52 -9.67 -11.52
CA ALA A 16 -4.90 -9.97 -12.81
C ALA A 16 -5.94 -10.12 -13.94
N GLN A 17 -7.18 -10.51 -13.61
CA GLN A 17 -8.30 -10.60 -14.53
C GLN A 17 -9.25 -9.42 -14.35
N PHE A 18 -9.75 -8.88 -15.47
CA PHE A 18 -10.64 -7.72 -15.50
C PHE A 18 -11.97 -8.09 -16.15
N ASP A 19 -13.01 -7.32 -15.86
CA ASP A 19 -14.32 -7.51 -16.43
C ASP A 19 -14.27 -7.53 -17.98
N PRO A 20 -15.10 -8.37 -18.64
CA PRO A 20 -15.15 -8.45 -20.09
C PRO A 20 -15.37 -7.06 -20.73
N GLY A 21 -14.45 -6.64 -21.59
CA GLY A 21 -14.48 -5.32 -22.25
C GLY A 21 -13.38 -4.37 -21.80
N VAL A 22 -12.61 -4.71 -20.77
CA VAL A 22 -11.44 -3.94 -20.32
C VAL A 22 -10.17 -4.55 -20.93
N SER A 23 -9.53 -3.85 -21.87
CA SER A 23 -8.32 -4.33 -22.57
C SER A 23 -7.04 -4.09 -21.76
N LEU A 24 -6.80 -4.92 -20.74
CA LEU A 24 -5.59 -4.87 -19.92
C LEU A 24 -4.75 -6.13 -20.16
N GLY A 25 -3.48 -5.95 -20.55
CA GLY A 25 -2.55 -7.04 -20.87
C GLY A 25 -1.99 -7.76 -19.64
N ASP A 26 -1.14 -8.75 -19.89
CA ASP A 26 -0.52 -9.62 -18.87
C ASP A 26 0.46 -8.87 -17.96
N ARG A 27 0.38 -9.06 -16.63
CA ARG A 27 1.02 -8.18 -15.63
C ARG A 27 2.09 -8.90 -14.81
N ALA A 28 3.18 -9.28 -15.46
CA ALA A 28 4.30 -9.99 -14.82
C ALA A 28 4.82 -9.30 -13.54
N GLY A 29 4.79 -7.96 -13.48
CA GLY A 29 5.18 -7.19 -12.30
C GLY A 29 4.26 -7.39 -11.08
N ALA A 30 2.95 -7.56 -11.27
CA ALA A 30 2.02 -7.81 -10.19
C ALA A 30 2.32 -9.15 -9.48
N GLN A 31 2.63 -10.18 -10.26
CA GLN A 31 3.06 -11.47 -9.70
C GLN A 31 4.38 -11.36 -8.92
N LYS A 32 5.29 -10.47 -9.33
CA LYS A 32 6.51 -10.18 -8.56
C LYS A 32 6.21 -9.49 -7.23
N ASP A 33 5.30 -8.53 -7.23
CA ASP A 33 4.87 -7.85 -6.01
C ASP A 33 4.21 -8.82 -5.03
N ALA A 34 3.23 -9.61 -5.50
CA ALA A 34 2.54 -10.59 -4.68
C ALA A 34 3.52 -11.59 -4.03
N LYS A 35 4.45 -12.14 -4.82
CA LYS A 35 5.47 -13.06 -4.31
C LYS A 35 6.39 -12.40 -3.27
N ARG A 36 6.84 -11.17 -3.51
CA ARG A 36 7.73 -10.46 -2.58
C ARG A 36 7.00 -10.11 -1.28
N LEU A 37 5.79 -9.59 -1.37
CA LEU A 37 4.94 -9.27 -0.23
C LEU A 37 4.71 -10.49 0.65
N HIS A 38 4.33 -11.62 0.04
CA HIS A 38 4.16 -12.86 0.77
C HIS A 38 5.43 -13.25 1.54
N GLY A 39 6.59 -13.27 0.87
CA GLY A 39 7.86 -13.62 1.51
C GLY A 39 8.31 -12.65 2.60
N THR A 40 8.05 -11.35 2.44
CA THR A 40 8.43 -10.33 3.43
C THR A 40 7.51 -10.35 4.65
N LEU A 41 6.20 -10.42 4.44
CA LEU A 41 5.22 -10.48 5.54
C LEU A 41 5.32 -11.79 6.31
N SER A 42 5.53 -12.93 5.63
CA SER A 42 5.78 -14.22 6.30
C SER A 42 7.02 -14.17 7.20
N ARG A 43 8.13 -13.58 6.72
CA ARG A 43 9.35 -13.40 7.54
C ARG A 43 9.13 -12.48 8.73
N ARG A 44 8.19 -11.53 8.62
CA ARG A 44 7.76 -10.66 9.73
C ARG A 44 6.81 -11.35 10.71
N GLY A 45 6.43 -12.61 10.46
CA GLY A 45 5.59 -13.42 11.34
C GLY A 45 4.09 -13.32 11.06
N PHE A 46 3.69 -12.74 9.93
CA PHE A 46 2.29 -12.70 9.52
C PHE A 46 1.88 -14.04 8.89
N GLU A 47 0.66 -14.47 9.16
CA GLU A 47 -0.01 -15.51 8.38
C GLU A 47 -0.55 -14.86 7.10
N VAL A 48 0.06 -15.18 5.95
CA VAL A 48 -0.25 -14.50 4.69
C VAL A 48 -1.21 -15.34 3.85
N GLU A 49 -2.35 -14.75 3.49
CA GLU A 49 -3.33 -15.31 2.57
C GLU A 49 -3.27 -14.58 1.23
N LEU A 50 -3.01 -15.33 0.15
CA LEU A 50 -2.98 -14.81 -1.21
C LEU A 50 -4.31 -15.08 -1.88
N HIS A 51 -5.00 -14.01 -2.28
CA HIS A 51 -6.21 -14.09 -3.09
C HIS A 51 -5.97 -13.47 -4.46
N SER A 52 -6.65 -14.02 -5.46
CA SER A 52 -6.60 -13.54 -6.84
C SER A 52 -8.00 -13.11 -7.25
N ASP A 53 -8.11 -12.00 -7.97
CA ASP A 53 -9.32 -11.63 -8.71
C ASP A 53 -10.61 -11.56 -7.86
N LEU A 54 -10.49 -11.13 -6.60
CA LEU A 54 -11.65 -10.90 -5.74
C LEU A 54 -12.47 -9.71 -6.23
N SER A 55 -13.79 -9.88 -6.21
CA SER A 55 -14.77 -8.81 -6.41
C SER A 55 -14.71 -7.76 -5.28
N GLY A 56 -15.36 -6.62 -5.50
CA GLY A 56 -15.48 -5.58 -4.48
C GLY A 56 -16.17 -6.07 -3.21
N ASP A 57 -17.21 -6.91 -3.36
CA ASP A 57 -17.97 -7.44 -2.24
C ASP A 57 -17.17 -8.47 -1.45
N GLU A 58 -16.43 -9.37 -2.12
CA GLU A 58 -15.53 -10.32 -1.46
C GLU A 58 -14.40 -9.59 -0.69
N ILE A 59 -13.90 -8.47 -1.23
CA ILE A 59 -12.93 -7.62 -0.53
C ILE A 59 -13.58 -6.91 0.66
N TYR A 60 -14.85 -6.54 0.56
CA TYR A 60 -15.58 -5.91 1.66
C TYR A 60 -15.85 -6.88 2.82
N GLU A 61 -16.06 -8.17 2.51
CA GLU A 61 -16.17 -9.23 3.50
C GLU A 61 -14.85 -9.55 4.21
N LEU A 62 -13.70 -9.21 3.59
CA LEU A 62 -12.41 -9.23 4.25
C LEU A 62 -12.33 -8.05 5.22
N PHE A 63 -12.52 -8.31 6.51
CA PHE A 63 -12.19 -7.33 7.54
C PHE A 63 -10.70 -7.00 7.43
N ALA A 64 -10.37 -5.71 7.29
CA ALA A 64 -8.99 -5.25 7.26
C ALA A 64 -8.84 -3.83 7.79
N LYS A 65 -7.76 -3.60 8.55
CA LYS A 65 -7.45 -2.30 9.15
C LYS A 65 -6.55 -1.45 8.26
N VAL A 66 -5.73 -2.06 7.41
CA VAL A 66 -4.83 -1.33 6.53
C VAL A 66 -4.92 -1.83 5.09
N PHE A 67 -5.07 -0.91 4.15
CA PHE A 67 -5.08 -1.20 2.73
C PHE A 67 -3.87 -0.58 2.05
N LEU A 68 -3.15 -1.34 1.23
CA LEU A 68 -2.09 -0.82 0.34
C LEU A 68 -2.57 -0.97 -1.10
N ILE A 69 -2.78 0.14 -1.79
CA ILE A 69 -3.43 0.15 -3.10
C ILE A 69 -2.45 0.60 -4.17
N GLN A 70 -1.93 -0.36 -4.93
CA GLN A 70 -1.12 -0.11 -6.13
C GLN A 70 -2.04 0.03 -7.33
N ALA A 71 -2.38 1.27 -7.69
CA ALA A 71 -3.36 1.60 -8.74
C ALA A 71 -3.12 2.94 -9.41
N CYS A 72 -3.36 3.02 -10.72
CA CYS A 72 -3.59 4.31 -11.36
C CYS A 72 -4.88 4.93 -10.83
N ARG A 73 -4.88 6.24 -10.60
CA ARG A 73 -6.05 7.00 -10.10
C ARG A 73 -6.39 8.17 -11.01
N GLY A 74 -5.92 8.10 -12.26
CA GLY A 74 -6.03 9.07 -13.32
C GLY A 74 -4.84 8.93 -14.28
N ASP A 75 -4.84 9.77 -15.31
CA ASP A 75 -3.90 9.66 -16.43
C ASP A 75 -2.79 10.73 -16.38
N ALA A 76 -2.80 11.62 -15.38
CA ALA A 76 -1.74 12.61 -15.24
C ALA A 76 -0.42 11.96 -14.81
N LEU A 77 0.68 12.52 -15.29
CA LEU A 77 2.03 12.13 -14.91
C LEU A 77 2.63 13.21 -14.02
N ASP A 78 3.27 12.81 -12.92
CA ASP A 78 3.95 13.74 -12.02
C ASP A 78 5.34 14.08 -12.60
N ASP A 79 5.52 15.34 -12.99
CA ASP A 79 6.81 15.87 -13.46
C ASP A 79 7.82 16.04 -12.33
N GLY A 80 7.38 16.00 -11.08
CA GLY A 80 8.15 16.47 -9.95
C GLY A 80 8.28 17.99 -9.95
N VAL A 81 8.74 18.52 -8.81
CA VAL A 81 9.07 19.93 -8.67
C VAL A 81 10.42 20.04 -7.97
N GLU A 82 11.24 21.00 -8.41
CA GLU A 82 12.45 21.38 -7.70
C GLU A 82 12.07 22.21 -6.46
N VAL A 83 12.76 21.98 -5.34
CA VAL A 83 12.35 22.42 -4.00
C VAL A 83 12.41 23.95 -3.78
N ASP A 84 12.89 24.69 -4.78
CA ASP A 84 13.13 26.14 -4.69
C ASP A 84 11.91 26.99 -5.10
N SER A 85 10.81 26.38 -5.53
CA SER A 85 9.61 27.08 -6.01
C SER A 85 8.43 26.95 -5.05
N ALA A 86 8.10 28.04 -4.34
CA ALA A 86 6.88 28.15 -3.55
C ALA A 86 5.67 28.35 -4.47
N GLY A 87 5.13 27.24 -4.99
CA GLY A 87 3.88 27.23 -5.76
C GLY A 87 2.65 27.27 -4.85
N ASP A 88 1.65 28.04 -5.25
CA ASP A 88 0.35 28.13 -4.58
C ASP A 88 -0.42 26.80 -4.80
N ALA A 89 -0.84 26.15 -3.73
CA ALA A 89 -1.45 24.82 -3.79
C ALA A 89 -2.92 24.93 -4.21
N THR A 90 -3.26 24.41 -5.40
CA THR A 90 -4.63 24.31 -5.89
C THR A 90 -5.45 23.32 -5.06
N ASP A 91 -6.72 23.67 -4.81
CA ASP A 91 -7.70 22.94 -4.00
C ASP A 91 -7.68 21.42 -4.20
N CYS A 92 -7.24 20.70 -3.17
CA CYS A 92 -7.37 19.26 -3.07
C CYS A 92 -8.82 18.91 -2.68
N SER A 93 -9.59 18.36 -3.62
CA SER A 93 -10.95 17.89 -3.34
C SER A 93 -10.94 16.82 -2.25
N PHE A 94 -11.39 17.19 -1.05
CA PHE A 94 -11.40 16.40 0.19
C PHE A 94 -12.41 15.24 0.21
N SER A 95 -13.03 14.93 -0.93
CA SER A 95 -14.20 14.07 -1.06
C SER A 95 -13.95 12.58 -0.77
N LEU A 96 -12.69 12.14 -0.77
CA LEU A 96 -12.29 10.75 -0.45
C LEU A 96 -12.44 10.37 1.03
N HIS A 97 -12.56 11.33 1.94
CA HIS A 97 -12.49 11.05 3.38
C HIS A 97 -13.75 10.36 3.95
N LEU A 98 -14.91 10.48 3.29
CA LEU A 98 -16.18 10.01 3.85
C LEU A 98 -16.47 8.51 3.64
N SER A 99 -15.85 7.85 2.65
CA SER A 99 -16.19 6.47 2.27
C SER A 99 -15.33 5.39 2.94
N VAL A 100 -14.23 5.75 3.60
CA VAL A 100 -13.36 4.80 4.30
C VAL A 100 -13.95 4.49 5.67
N PRO A 101 -14.10 3.23 6.11
CA PRO A 101 -14.61 2.90 7.44
C PRO A 101 -13.76 3.47 8.58
N VAL A 102 -14.34 3.53 9.79
CA VAL A 102 -13.59 3.89 11.00
C VAL A 102 -12.55 2.82 11.33
N ASP A 103 -11.44 3.23 11.95
CA ASP A 103 -10.32 2.33 12.27
C ASP A 103 -9.71 1.63 11.04
N THR A 104 -9.77 2.31 9.89
CA THR A 104 -9.12 1.88 8.66
C THR A 104 -8.09 2.92 8.20
N ALA A 105 -6.98 2.44 7.66
CA ALA A 105 -5.99 3.21 6.92
C ALA A 105 -5.86 2.69 5.49
N VAL A 106 -5.64 3.59 4.54
CA VAL A 106 -5.45 3.28 3.13
C VAL A 106 -4.25 4.06 2.63
N MET A 107 -3.30 3.36 2.04
CA MET A 107 -2.11 3.93 1.44
C MET A 107 -2.15 3.64 -0.07
N TYR A 108 -2.39 4.69 -0.85
CA TYR A 108 -2.41 4.62 -2.31
C TYR A 108 -1.02 4.88 -2.87
N ALA A 109 -0.66 4.20 -3.96
CA ALA A 109 0.59 4.46 -4.70
C ALA A 109 0.66 5.88 -5.27
N THR A 110 -0.49 6.49 -5.58
CA THR A 110 -0.59 7.85 -6.12
C THR A 110 -1.72 8.67 -5.50
N PRO A 111 -1.64 10.02 -5.53
CA PRO A 111 -2.79 10.87 -5.29
C PRO A 111 -3.85 10.71 -6.40
N PRO A 112 -5.11 11.14 -6.15
CA PRO A 112 -6.13 11.21 -7.19
C PRO A 112 -5.65 12.00 -8.41
N GLY A 113 -5.96 11.52 -9.60
CA GLY A 113 -5.59 12.15 -10.88
C GLY A 113 -4.31 11.62 -11.52
N TYR A 114 -3.48 10.87 -10.80
CA TYR A 114 -2.14 10.46 -11.27
C TYR A 114 -2.00 8.94 -11.50
N GLY A 115 -1.17 8.59 -12.49
CA GLY A 115 -0.83 7.20 -12.85
C GLY A 115 0.26 6.59 -11.97
N ALA A 116 0.12 5.31 -11.61
CA ALA A 116 1.09 4.57 -10.80
C ALA A 116 2.04 3.75 -11.67
N PHE A 117 3.32 3.66 -11.28
CA PHE A 117 4.34 3.03 -12.09
C PHE A 117 4.50 1.53 -11.78
N MET A 118 4.53 0.75 -12.86
CA MET A 118 4.75 -0.70 -12.82
C MET A 118 5.89 -1.07 -13.78
N SER A 119 6.74 -2.01 -13.35
CA SER A 119 7.77 -2.62 -14.19
C SER A 119 7.65 -4.15 -14.18
N PRO A 120 8.31 -4.89 -15.10
CA PRO A 120 8.39 -6.35 -15.03
C PRO A 120 9.02 -6.89 -13.73
N LEU A 121 9.70 -6.05 -12.95
CA LEU A 121 10.28 -6.40 -11.65
C LEU A 121 9.33 -6.14 -10.47
N GLY A 122 8.18 -5.51 -10.70
CA GLY A 122 7.23 -5.06 -9.68
C GLY A 122 7.00 -3.55 -9.69
N SER A 123 6.07 -3.11 -8.85
CA SER A 123 5.78 -1.68 -8.63
C SER A 123 6.79 -1.04 -7.69
N VAL A 124 7.13 0.22 -7.95
CA VAL A 124 8.07 0.96 -7.09
C VAL A 124 7.52 1.06 -5.67
N PHE A 125 6.23 1.36 -5.54
CA PHE A 125 5.51 1.44 -4.28
C PHE A 125 5.63 0.18 -3.43
N LEU A 126 5.18 -0.98 -3.91
CA LEU A 126 5.17 -2.21 -3.11
C LEU A 126 6.57 -2.78 -2.89
N GLN A 127 7.47 -2.66 -3.87
CA GLN A 127 8.88 -3.06 -3.70
C GLN A 127 9.58 -2.19 -2.64
N THR A 128 9.28 -0.90 -2.60
CA THR A 128 9.81 0.01 -1.57
C THR A 128 9.25 -0.32 -0.20
N PHE A 129 7.95 -0.60 -0.10
CA PHE A 129 7.33 -1.05 1.14
C PHE A 129 7.97 -2.33 1.68
N CYS A 130 8.15 -3.35 0.84
CA CYS A 130 8.84 -4.58 1.23
C CYS A 130 10.27 -4.30 1.73
N THR A 131 10.99 -3.39 1.07
CA THR A 131 12.36 -3.03 1.47
C THR A 131 12.38 -2.35 2.84
N LEU A 132 11.40 -1.49 3.15
CA LEU A 132 11.28 -0.90 4.50
C LEU A 132 10.95 -1.96 5.56
N LEU A 133 10.11 -2.93 5.23
CA LEU A 133 9.82 -4.08 6.09
C LEU A 133 10.97 -5.10 6.18
N GLU A 134 12.02 -5.01 5.38
CA GLU A 134 13.19 -5.90 5.55
C GLU A 134 14.24 -5.29 6.48
N ASP A 135 14.13 -3.99 6.76
CA ASP A 135 15.06 -3.27 7.61
C ASP A 135 14.67 -3.43 9.09
N GLU A 136 15.61 -3.97 9.87
CA GLU A 136 15.48 -4.23 11.30
C GLU A 136 15.16 -2.94 12.09
N ALA A 137 15.65 -1.78 11.64
CA ALA A 137 15.35 -0.49 12.24
C ALA A 137 13.85 -0.11 12.17
N HIS A 138 13.07 -0.81 11.36
CA HIS A 138 11.62 -0.61 11.20
C HIS A 138 10.77 -1.70 11.86
N GLN A 139 11.35 -2.63 12.64
CA GLN A 139 10.56 -3.70 13.26
C GLN A 139 9.50 -3.19 14.25
N ASN A 140 9.80 -2.11 14.96
CA ASN A 140 8.90 -1.52 15.97
C ASN A 140 8.44 -0.10 15.57
N LEU A 141 8.40 0.19 14.26
CA LEU A 141 7.97 1.49 13.79
C LEU A 141 6.43 1.55 13.74
N GLU A 142 5.87 2.61 14.31
CA GLU A 142 4.45 2.93 14.23
C GLU A 142 4.03 3.09 12.75
N LEU A 143 2.81 2.64 12.42
CA LEU A 143 2.30 2.54 11.05
C LEU A 143 2.39 3.87 10.30
N THR A 144 1.88 4.96 10.86
CA THR A 144 1.89 6.27 10.17
C THR A 144 3.31 6.75 9.91
N ARG A 145 4.25 6.48 10.82
CA ARG A 145 5.69 6.75 10.60
C ARG A 145 6.26 5.88 9.49
N LEU A 146 5.90 4.60 9.42
CA LEU A 146 6.33 3.72 8.34
C LEU A 146 5.78 4.20 6.99
N MET A 147 4.50 4.56 6.92
CA MET A 147 3.87 5.10 5.70
C MET A 147 4.50 6.42 5.28
N THR A 148 4.89 7.26 6.24
CA THR A 148 5.66 8.48 5.96
C THR A 148 7.02 8.16 5.34
N ARG A 149 7.75 7.18 5.87
CA ARG A 149 9.03 6.73 5.29
C ARG A 149 8.86 6.14 3.89
N LEU A 150 7.75 5.44 3.67
CA LEU A 150 7.37 4.93 2.34
C LEU A 150 7.15 6.07 1.35
N SER A 151 6.29 7.04 1.67
CA SER A 151 6.06 8.23 0.84
C SER A 151 7.37 8.94 0.51
N HIS A 152 8.18 9.23 1.52
CA HIS A 152 9.47 9.88 1.33
C HIS A 152 10.38 9.07 0.39
N ARG A 153 10.52 7.76 0.63
CA ARG A 153 11.42 6.94 -0.18
C ARG A 153 10.95 6.87 -1.63
N VAL A 154 9.67 6.67 -1.89
CA VAL A 154 9.14 6.67 -3.27
C VAL A 154 9.32 8.04 -3.92
N ALA A 155 8.84 9.11 -3.30
CA ALA A 155 8.88 10.46 -3.87
C ALA A 155 10.30 10.95 -4.20
N TYR A 156 11.25 10.74 -3.29
CA TYR A 156 12.59 11.31 -3.47
C TYR A 156 13.54 10.40 -4.25
N THR A 157 13.37 9.06 -4.20
CA THR A 157 14.33 8.14 -4.82
C THR A 157 13.87 7.56 -6.15
N PHE A 158 12.57 7.52 -6.42
CA PHE A 158 12.07 7.01 -7.68
C PHE A 158 12.11 8.07 -8.78
N GLN A 159 12.55 7.65 -9.96
CA GLN A 159 12.39 8.41 -11.19
C GLN A 159 12.19 7.40 -12.32
N ALA A 160 11.10 7.57 -13.07
CA ALA A 160 10.81 6.73 -14.20
C ALA A 160 11.88 6.90 -15.28
N LYS A 161 12.20 5.77 -15.93
CA LYS A 161 13.19 5.69 -17.00
C LYS A 161 12.48 5.43 -18.33
N GLY A 162 13.13 5.79 -19.42
CA GLY A 162 12.63 5.57 -20.77
C GLY A 162 12.38 6.85 -21.52
N ARG A 163 11.94 6.73 -22.77
CA ARG A 163 11.79 7.87 -23.69
C ARG A 163 10.56 8.73 -23.39
N GLU A 164 9.45 8.09 -23.02
CA GLU A 164 8.16 8.77 -22.85
C GLU A 164 7.90 9.14 -21.39
N LEU A 165 8.25 8.24 -20.46
CA LEU A 165 8.04 8.42 -19.03
C LEU A 165 9.30 8.87 -18.29
N GLY A 166 10.40 9.11 -19.02
CA GLY A 166 11.69 9.51 -18.44
C GLY A 166 11.54 10.77 -17.59
N GLY A 167 12.03 10.71 -16.35
CA GLY A 167 12.03 11.87 -15.45
C GLY A 167 10.82 11.96 -14.52
N LYS A 168 9.72 11.26 -14.85
CA LYS A 168 8.48 11.31 -14.06
C LYS A 168 8.64 10.69 -12.68
N LYS A 169 7.84 11.15 -11.74
CA LYS A 169 7.88 10.82 -10.31
C LYS A 169 6.62 10.07 -9.89
N GLU A 170 6.65 9.53 -8.68
CA GLU A 170 5.49 8.89 -8.05
C GLU A 170 5.43 9.37 -6.60
N MET A 171 4.24 9.73 -6.13
CA MET A 171 4.01 10.18 -4.75
C MET A 171 2.90 9.37 -4.10
N PRO A 172 3.19 8.52 -3.10
CA PRO A 172 2.16 7.82 -2.36
C PRO A 172 1.30 8.76 -1.51
N CYS A 173 0.01 8.43 -1.39
CA CYS A 173 -0.98 9.20 -0.64
C CYS A 173 -1.57 8.36 0.50
N PHE A 174 -1.39 8.82 1.74
CA PHE A 174 -1.88 8.16 2.95
C PHE A 174 -3.18 8.79 3.44
N LEU A 175 -4.22 7.96 3.58
CA LEU A 175 -5.51 8.32 4.16
C LEU A 175 -5.73 7.45 5.40
N THR A 176 -6.02 8.06 6.55
CA THR A 176 -6.22 7.32 7.80
C THR A 176 -7.44 7.81 8.56
N ARG A 177 -8.23 6.86 9.06
CA ARG A 177 -9.29 7.05 10.06
C ARG A 177 -9.00 6.23 11.33
N LEU A 178 -7.74 5.88 11.55
CA LEU A 178 -7.28 5.16 12.75
C LEU A 178 -7.46 6.03 13.99
N THR A 179 -8.03 5.46 15.04
CA THR A 179 -8.23 6.16 16.33
C THR A 179 -7.16 5.86 17.37
N ARG A 180 -6.18 5.01 17.02
CA ARG A 180 -5.12 4.52 17.91
C ARG A 180 -3.81 4.38 17.13
N GLU A 181 -2.70 4.31 17.85
CA GLU A 181 -1.41 3.96 17.28
C GLU A 181 -1.35 2.47 17.01
N TYR A 182 -0.68 2.12 15.92
CA TYR A 182 -0.62 0.77 15.44
C TYR A 182 0.79 0.40 15.00
N PHE A 183 1.17 -0.87 15.20
CA PHE A 183 2.52 -1.36 14.90
C PHE A 183 2.48 -2.58 13.98
N LEU A 184 3.50 -2.68 13.14
CA LEU A 184 3.68 -3.73 12.14
C LEU A 184 4.56 -4.86 12.67
N SER A 185 4.00 -5.66 13.58
CA SER A 185 4.68 -6.82 14.15
C SER A 185 3.85 -8.08 13.96
N GLY A 186 4.47 -9.13 13.41
CA GLY A 186 3.92 -10.48 13.46
C GLY A 186 4.29 -11.24 14.73
N ARG A 187 5.15 -10.67 15.59
CA ARG A 187 5.42 -11.19 16.94
C ARG A 187 4.49 -10.52 17.95
N GLU A 188 3.95 -11.32 18.87
CA GLU A 188 3.15 -10.82 19.99
C GLU A 188 4.00 -9.79 20.77
N PRO A 189 3.51 -8.56 20.98
CA PRO A 189 4.24 -7.59 21.78
C PRO A 189 4.37 -8.12 23.22
N GLU A 190 5.54 -7.97 23.84
CA GLU A 190 5.67 -8.09 25.29
C GLU A 190 4.74 -7.03 25.91
N LEU A 191 3.63 -7.51 26.47
CA LEU A 191 2.49 -6.71 26.91
C LEU A 191 2.89 -5.59 27.87
N THR A 192 2.68 -4.34 27.44
CA THR A 192 2.03 -3.35 28.30
C THR A 192 0.66 -3.10 27.71
N GLU A 193 -0.38 -3.27 28.52
CA GLU A 193 -1.78 -3.24 28.08
C GLU A 193 -2.11 -1.99 27.25
N SER A 194 -2.89 -2.20 26.18
CA SER A 194 -3.66 -1.21 25.38
C SER A 194 -3.19 -0.84 23.96
N THR A 195 -2.05 -1.31 23.46
CA THR A 195 -1.63 -0.96 22.08
C THR A 195 -2.20 -1.93 21.04
N PRO A 196 -3.12 -1.52 20.16
CA PRO A 196 -3.68 -2.41 19.15
C PRO A 196 -2.64 -2.76 18.09
N VAL A 197 -2.44 -4.06 17.87
CA VAL A 197 -1.64 -4.58 16.75
C VAL A 197 -2.52 -4.60 15.50
N ILE A 198 -1.95 -4.28 14.34
CA ILE A 198 -2.68 -4.38 13.08
C ILE A 198 -2.73 -5.84 12.70
N THR A 199 -3.93 -6.38 12.78
CA THR A 199 -4.18 -7.80 12.59
C THR A 199 -4.51 -8.15 11.15
N GLU A 200 -4.74 -7.17 10.26
CA GLU A 200 -5.17 -7.40 8.88
C GLU A 200 -4.71 -6.28 7.92
N TYR A 201 -4.08 -6.70 6.83
CA TYR A 201 -3.78 -5.90 5.65
C TYR A 201 -4.58 -6.42 4.46
N VAL A 202 -5.08 -5.54 3.60
CA VAL A 202 -5.53 -5.89 2.24
C VAL A 202 -4.71 -5.09 1.26
N ILE A 203 -3.78 -5.76 0.59
CA ILE A 203 -3.07 -5.14 -0.53
C ILE A 203 -3.96 -5.31 -1.74
N LYS A 204 -4.62 -4.23 -2.17
CA LYS A 204 -5.43 -4.25 -3.38
C LYS A 204 -4.58 -3.75 -4.53
N GLN A 205 -4.06 -4.68 -5.33
CA GLN A 205 -3.40 -4.33 -6.58
C GLN A 205 -4.47 -4.22 -7.67
N ILE A 206 -5.16 -3.08 -7.74
CA ILE A 206 -5.98 -2.72 -8.91
C ILE A 206 -5.07 -1.89 -9.79
N MET A 207 -4.74 -2.23 -11.04
CA MET A 207 -4.37 -1.14 -11.98
C MET A 207 -5.41 -1.04 -13.06
#